data_AF-A0A849T3D4-F1
#
_entry.id   AF-A0A849T3D4-F1
#
_cell.length_a   1.000
_cell.length_b   1.000
_cell.length_c   1.000
_cell.angle_alpha   90.00
_cell.angle_beta   90.00
_cell.angle_gamma   90.00
#
_symmetry.space_group_name_H-M   'P 1'
#
loop_
_entity.id
_entity.type
_entity.pdbx_description
1 polymer ?
#
loop_
_entity_poly.entity_id
_entity_poly.type
_entity_poly.pdbx_seq_one_letter_code
_entity_poly.pdbx_strand_id
1 'polypeptide(L)'
;MALSTWSRAYDDMWEKESDRWAEAILETESIVLKGTKLIHVADREADQFEVLFTLIKNNKDFIIRSKHDRIIENGDHYLRWHLNKRKLIMNSKYFIRS
;
A
#
# COMPACT_ATOMS: atom_id res chain seq x y z
N MET A 1 -20.30 -9.45 -13.94
CA MET A 1 -20.19 -9.15 -12.49
C MET A 1 -19.87 -7.67 -12.40
N ALA A 2 -20.81 -6.85 -11.93
CA ALA A 2 -20.66 -5.40 -11.93
C ALA A 2 -19.78 -4.98 -10.74
N LEU A 3 -18.66 -4.32 -11.01
CA LEU A 3 -17.83 -3.69 -9.99
C LEU A 3 -18.65 -2.56 -9.34
N SER A 4 -18.88 -2.65 -8.03
CA SER A 4 -19.48 -1.57 -7.25
C SER A 4 -18.60 -0.33 -7.42
N THR A 5 -19.13 0.69 -8.10
CA THR A 5 -18.40 1.95 -8.31
C THR A 5 -18.74 2.89 -7.17
N TRP A 6 -17.79 3.13 -6.27
CA TRP A 6 -17.98 4.00 -5.11
C TRP A 6 -17.89 5.47 -5.53
N SER A 7 -18.88 6.28 -5.11
CA SER A 7 -18.88 7.74 -5.31
C SER A 7 -18.75 8.46 -3.96
N ARG A 8 -18.13 9.65 -3.97
CA ARG A 8 -17.80 10.45 -2.78
C ARG A 8 -19.08 10.94 -2.08
N ALA A 9 -19.57 10.19 -1.09
CA ALA A 9 -20.56 10.68 -0.13
C ALA A 9 -19.84 11.17 1.13
N TYR A 10 -20.15 12.40 1.54
CA TYR A 10 -19.68 13.07 2.75
C TYR A 10 -20.10 12.29 4.02
N ASP A 11 -19.25 11.41 4.53
CA ASP A 11 -19.28 10.95 5.93
C ASP A 11 -17.99 10.18 6.20
N ASP A 12 -17.28 10.55 7.27
CA ASP A 12 -16.04 9.94 7.80
C ASP A 12 -15.17 9.23 6.74
N MET A 13 -14.52 10.04 5.90
CA MET A 13 -13.77 9.60 4.72
C MET A 13 -12.63 8.62 5.01
N TRP A 14 -12.03 8.67 6.20
CA TRP A 14 -10.78 7.95 6.48
C TRP A 14 -11.00 6.46 6.73
N GLU A 15 -11.97 6.09 7.57
CA GLU A 15 -12.30 4.68 7.83
C GLU A 15 -12.80 4.00 6.55
N LYS A 16 -13.69 4.68 5.82
CA LYS A 16 -14.24 4.15 4.56
C LYS A 16 -13.18 3.93 3.49
N GLU A 17 -12.13 4.75 3.45
CA GLU A 17 -11.09 4.59 2.44
C GLU A 17 -10.14 3.44 2.79
N SER A 18 -9.77 3.26 4.07
CA SER A 18 -8.98 2.10 4.49
C SER A 18 -9.70 0.78 4.24
N ASP A 19 -11.01 0.75 4.49
CA ASP A 19 -11.84 -0.44 4.25
C ASP A 19 -11.89 -0.78 2.77
N ARG A 20 -12.05 0.21 1.89
CA ARG A 20 -12.02 0.00 0.43
C ARG A 20 -10.71 -0.61 -0.05
N TRP A 21 -9.59 -0.16 0.49
CA TRP A 21 -8.28 -0.73 0.14
C TRP A 21 -8.17 -2.19 0.59
N ALA A 22 -8.60 -2.50 1.82
CA ALA A 22 -8.59 -3.87 2.33
C ALA A 22 -9.52 -4.81 1.54
N GLU A 23 -10.74 -4.35 1.22
CA GLU A 23 -11.70 -5.10 0.39
C GLU A 23 -11.13 -5.36 -1.01
N ALA A 24 -10.58 -4.35 -1.68
CA ALA A 24 -10.00 -4.49 -3.01
C ALA A 24 -8.85 -5.51 -3.06
N ILE A 25 -8.02 -5.55 -2.00
CA ILE A 25 -6.94 -6.55 -1.87
C ILE A 25 -7.54 -7.97 -1.80
N LEU A 26 -8.54 -8.18 -0.95
CA LEU A 26 -9.17 -9.49 -0.76
C LEU A 26 -9.93 -9.96 -2.01
N GLU A 27 -10.67 -9.06 -2.66
CA GLU A 27 -11.38 -9.35 -3.91
C GLU A 27 -10.41 -9.74 -5.02
N THR A 28 -9.32 -8.99 -5.19
CA THR A 28 -8.30 -9.29 -6.21
C THR A 28 -7.71 -10.68 -5.99
N GLU A 29 -7.35 -11.01 -4.75
CA GLU A 29 -6.80 -12.33 -4.40
C GLU A 29 -7.79 -13.48 -4.63
N SER A 30 -9.10 -13.23 -4.53
CA SER A 30 -10.13 -14.24 -4.78
C SER A 30 -10.33 -14.57 -6.26
N ILE A 31 -10.01 -13.63 -7.16
CA ILE A 31 -10.21 -13.74 -8.61
C ILE A 31 -8.94 -14.25 -9.31
N VAL A 32 -7.77 -13.96 -8.74
CA VAL A 32 -6.48 -14.36 -9.32
C VAL A 32 -6.26 -15.86 -9.19
N LEU A 33 -5.77 -16.49 -10.27
CA LEU A 33 -5.45 -17.92 -10.30
C LEU A 33 -4.42 -18.27 -9.22
N LYS A 34 -4.70 -19.35 -8.47
CA LYS A 34 -3.79 -19.87 -7.45
C LYS A 34 -2.40 -20.13 -8.03
N GLY A 35 -1.37 -19.63 -7.34
CA GLY A 35 0.03 -19.74 -7.76
C GLY A 35 0.54 -18.56 -8.59
N THR A 36 -0.33 -17.61 -8.95
CA THR A 36 0.11 -16.33 -9.53
C THR A 36 0.80 -15.48 -8.48
N LYS A 37 1.97 -14.92 -8.82
CA LYS A 37 2.63 -13.93 -7.97
C LYS A 37 1.98 -12.57 -8.18
N LEU A 38 1.40 -12.01 -7.12
CA LEU A 38 0.77 -10.69 -7.13
C LEU A 38 1.58 -9.71 -6.30
N ILE A 39 1.76 -8.47 -6.79
CA ILE A 39 2.35 -7.36 -6.05
C ILE A 39 1.34 -6.22 -6.05
N HIS A 40 0.87 -5.84 -4.87
CA HIS A 40 -0.10 -4.75 -4.71
C HIS A 40 0.63 -3.40 -4.79
N VAL A 41 0.23 -2.52 -5.70
CA VAL A 41 0.85 -1.19 -5.88
C VAL A 41 -0.18 -0.12 -5.58
N ALA A 42 0.13 0.76 -4.64
CA ALA A 42 -0.74 1.88 -4.28
C ALA A 42 0.04 3.16 -4.00
N ASP A 43 -0.63 4.29 -4.12
CA ASP A 43 -0.02 5.60 -3.93
C ASP A 43 0.03 5.99 -2.44
N ARG A 44 0.19 7.28 -2.16
CA ARG A 44 0.33 7.82 -0.81
C ARG A 44 -0.94 7.73 0.04
N GLU A 45 -2.11 7.55 -0.56
CA GLU A 45 -3.38 7.49 0.17
C GLU A 45 -3.54 6.16 0.90
N ALA A 46 -2.97 5.08 0.36
CA ALA A 46 -2.97 3.76 0.96
C ALA A 46 -1.92 3.57 2.09
N ASP A 47 -1.13 4.61 2.42
CA ASP A 47 -0.22 4.58 3.57
C ASP A 47 -1.00 4.72 4.89
N GLN A 48 -1.84 3.73 5.20
CA GLN A 48 -2.68 3.61 6.38
C GLN A 48 -2.29 2.35 7.16
N PHE A 49 -2.42 2.37 8.49
CA PHE A 49 -1.96 1.26 9.32
C PHE A 49 -2.74 -0.04 9.02
N GLU A 50 -4.06 0.08 8.87
CA GLU A 50 -5.00 -1.01 8.61
C GLU A 50 -4.69 -1.71 7.29
N VAL A 51 -4.35 -0.94 6.25
CA VAL A 51 -3.97 -1.46 4.93
C VAL A 51 -2.64 -2.20 5.01
N LEU A 52 -1.61 -1.58 5.60
CA LEU A 52 -0.29 -2.21 5.78
C LEU A 52 -0.38 -3.48 6.62
N PHE A 53 -1.13 -3.43 7.73
CA PHE A 53 -1.36 -4.57 8.61
C PHE A 53 -2.07 -5.71 7.86
N THR A 54 -3.08 -5.41 7.06
CA THR A 54 -3.80 -6.41 6.26
C THR A 54 -2.87 -7.09 5.26
N LEU A 55 -2.05 -6.33 4.52
CA LEU A 55 -1.08 -6.88 3.56
C LEU A 55 -0.04 -7.77 4.24
N ILE A 56 0.54 -7.31 5.36
CA ILE A 56 1.56 -8.05 6.12
C ILE A 56 0.96 -9.32 6.74
N LYS A 57 -0.18 -9.20 7.41
CA LYS A 57 -0.88 -10.33 8.08
C LYS A 57 -1.24 -11.43 7.09
N ASN A 58 -1.61 -11.06 5.86
CA ASN A 58 -1.95 -12.01 4.79
C ASN A 58 -0.75 -12.42 3.93
N ASN A 59 0.47 -12.06 4.32
CA ASN A 59 1.73 -12.38 3.63
C ASN A 59 1.70 -12.00 2.13
N LYS A 60 1.27 -10.77 1.84
CA LYS A 60 1.16 -10.23 0.48
C LYS A 60 2.34 -9.33 0.15
N ASP A 61 2.83 -9.42 -1.08
CA ASP A 61 3.86 -8.51 -1.59
C ASP A 61 3.22 -7.16 -1.96
N PHE A 62 3.87 -6.05 -1.60
CA PHE A 62 3.34 -4.71 -1.90
C PHE A 62 4.41 -3.64 -2.11
N ILE A 63 4.02 -2.58 -2.81
CA ILE A 63 4.75 -1.33 -2.97
C ILE A 63 3.75 -0.20 -2.69
N ILE A 64 3.90 0.47 -1.55
CA ILE A 64 3.10 1.64 -1.18
C ILE A 64 4.04 2.83 -1.02
N ARG A 65 3.66 3.96 -1.62
CA ARG A 65 4.42 5.21 -1.44
C ARG A 65 4.15 5.76 -0.04
N SER A 66 5.18 5.85 0.79
CA SER A 66 5.05 6.44 2.13
C SER A 66 4.62 7.92 2.07
N LYS A 67 3.62 8.26 2.88
CA LYS A 67 3.07 9.59 3.19
C LYS A 67 3.47 10.05 4.58
N HIS A 68 3.47 9.14 5.55
CA HIS A 68 3.74 9.41 6.96
C HIS A 68 5.18 9.05 7.31
N ASP A 69 5.85 9.92 8.08
CA ASP A 69 7.16 9.59 8.66
C ASP A 69 6.94 8.71 9.90
N ARG A 70 6.85 7.40 9.66
CA ARG A 70 6.50 6.41 10.69
C ARG A 70 7.71 6.11 11.58
N ILE A 71 7.46 5.85 12.87
CA ILE A 71 8.48 5.29 13.77
C ILE A 71 8.72 3.82 13.43
N ILE A 72 9.97 3.38 13.47
CA ILE A 72 10.32 1.99 13.25
C ILE A 72 10.23 1.25 14.59
N GLU A 73 9.58 0.08 14.59
CA GLU A 73 9.56 -0.78 15.77
C GLU A 73 11.00 -1.11 16.21
N ASN A 74 11.30 -0.91 17.49
CA ASN A 74 12.65 -1.03 18.06
C ASN A 74 13.71 -0.08 17.46
N GLY A 75 13.30 1.00 16.79
CA GLY A 75 14.18 2.04 16.27
C GLY A 75 14.14 3.33 17.09
N ASP A 76 15.27 4.03 17.17
CA ASP A 76 15.39 5.32 17.87
C ASP A 76 14.99 6.52 16.99
N HIS A 77 14.67 6.28 15.72
CA HIS A 77 14.43 7.31 14.72
C HIS A 77 13.28 6.96 13.76
N TYR A 78 12.74 8.00 13.13
CA TYR A 78 11.69 7.86 12.12
C TYR A 78 12.23 7.32 10.78
N LEU A 79 11.32 6.76 9.97
CA LEU A 79 11.60 6.14 8.68
C LEU A 79 12.51 7.00 7.79
N ARG A 80 12.25 8.31 7.68
CA ARG A 80 13.03 9.23 6.86
C ARG A 80 14.50 9.29 7.27
N TRP A 81 14.81 9.23 8.56
CA TRP A 81 16.18 9.20 9.06
C TRP A 81 16.92 7.96 8.55
N HIS A 82 16.26 6.80 8.61
CA HIS A 82 16.83 5.54 8.14
C HIS A 82 17.00 5.52 6.62
N LEU A 83 16.07 6.12 5.86
CA LEU A 83 16.14 6.21 4.40
C LEU A 83 17.25 7.14 3.93
N ASN A 84 17.43 8.31 4.57
CA ASN A 84 18.46 9.29 4.19
C ASN A 84 19.88 8.75 4.33
N LYS A 85 20.09 7.76 5.21
CA LYS A 85 21.41 7.13 5.42
C LYS A 85 21.69 5.99 4.45
N ARG A 86 20.69 5.52 3.69
CA ARG A 86 20.88 4.47 2.69
C ARG A 86 21.12 5.10 1.32
N LYS A 87 22.21 4.72 0.66
CA LYS A 87 22.32 4.84 -0.81
C LYS A 87 21.27 3.92 -1.41
N LEU A 88 20.08 4.44 -1.67
CA LEU A 88 19.05 3.71 -2.39
C LEU A 88 19.57 3.47 -3.81
N ILE A 89 19.66 2.19 -4.20
CA ILE A 89 19.94 1.79 -5.57
C ILE A 89 18.66 2.04 -6.36
N MET A 90 18.52 3.25 -6.92
CA MET A 90 17.66 3.40 -8.09
C MET A 90 18.44 2.85 -9.27
N ASN A 91 18.13 1.62 -9.69
CA ASN A 91 18.58 1.15 -10.99
C ASN A 91 17.79 1.94 -12.05
N SER A 92 18.32 3.08 -12.49
CA SER A 92 17.65 4.10 -13.30
C SER A 92 17.33 3.68 -14.73
N LYS A 93 17.37 2.38 -15.05
CA LYS A 93 17.12 1.86 -16.40
C LYS A 93 15.64 1.83 -16.81
N TYR A 94 14.70 2.12 -15.92
CA TYR A 94 13.26 2.14 -16.24
C TYR A 94 12.61 3.47 -15.84
N PHE A 95 13.18 4.57 -16.34
CA PHE A 95 12.47 5.84 -16.39
C PHE A 95 11.47 5.77 -17.55
N ILE A 96 10.21 5.44 -17.27
CA ILE A 96 9.13 5.69 -18.23
C ILE A 96 8.91 7.21 -18.20
N ARG A 97 9.44 7.91 -19.21
CA ARG A 97 9.07 9.30 -19.46
C ARG A 97 7.62 9.29 -19.96
N SER A 98 6.73 9.95 -19.23
CA SER A 98 5.46 10.46 -19.75
C SER A 98 5.71 11.54 -20.79
#